data_AF-A0A8J8B1F4-F1
#
_entry.id   AF-A0A8J8B1F4-F1
#
_cell.length_a   1.000
_cell.length_b   1.000
_cell.length_c   1.000
_cell.angle_alpha   90.00
_cell.angle_beta   90.00
_cell.angle_gamma   90.00
#
_symmetry.space_group_name_H-M   'P 1'
#
loop_
_entity.id
_entity.type
_entity.pdbx_description
1 polymer ?
#
loop_
_entity_poly.entity_id
_entity_poly.type
_entity_poly.pdbx_seq_one_letter_code
_entity_poly.pdbx_strand_id
1 'polypeptide(L)'
;MVVKKDFDPQCITYSQMNLIFNARIYYRRLTTWTRAFLISRYFGIGTAEELFDLLYRESLDIGNMLQIVFGRVYSEQYSQLLSEFAIALRELISAQLEGNTEAMNQSVDRLYRNVQERAVFLEAINPYWSEASYKALFDTYIQYVIEAANALITGDYSKDIEIYDRLTAHTNRMGDVFAEGLYNYITSGASTVNLQPEGGEQCITYEQMNTIYGIRMFWFELVTWVRNYMLSRYMGLGNTEEVYARLQRVPVEYVNAVKQIFVDLDTEAYLKLFYTYIDLLDAFITAQIEGDIDKINQVTQCLYQNADERAAFVAALNPFWEEEEWRNRLHNNLRSTIDESTTFLMGDYSRNIDIFSRLLDQAENTSNYFAQGLFNYINFNPQTPL
;
A
#
# COMPACT_ATOMS: atom_id res chain seq x y z
N MET A 1 27.31 15.67 21.35
CA MET A 1 26.08 16.23 20.76
C MET A 1 25.77 15.39 19.53
N VAL A 2 24.64 14.68 19.50
CA VAL A 2 24.20 13.97 18.30
C VAL A 2 23.82 15.03 17.27
N VAL A 3 24.47 15.04 16.12
CA VAL A 3 24.21 16.04 15.07
C VAL A 3 23.16 15.46 14.14
N LYS A 4 21.91 15.95 14.26
CA LYS A 4 20.84 15.61 13.32
C LYS A 4 21.19 16.17 11.95
N LYS A 5 21.22 15.30 10.95
CA LYS A 5 21.26 15.70 9.55
C LYS A 5 19.89 15.45 8.97
N ASP A 6 19.00 16.41 9.22
CA ASP A 6 17.68 16.39 8.61
C ASP A 6 17.80 16.20 7.09
N PHE A 7 16.80 15.53 6.50
CA PHE A 7 16.61 15.64 5.06
C PHE A 7 16.63 17.14 4.69
N ASP A 8 17.42 17.52 3.68
CA ASP A 8 17.22 18.83 3.07
C ASP A 8 15.85 18.78 2.37
N PRO A 9 14.81 19.47 2.87
CA PRO A 9 13.50 19.40 2.26
C PRO A 9 13.48 20.01 0.84
N GLN A 10 14.53 20.72 0.45
CA GLN A 10 14.71 21.26 -0.89
C GLN A 10 15.51 20.34 -1.82
N CYS A 11 16.15 19.28 -1.30
CA CYS A 11 16.96 18.37 -2.10
C CYS A 11 16.93 16.93 -1.54
N ILE A 12 15.94 16.17 -2.01
CA ILE A 12 15.78 14.73 -1.80
C ILE A 12 16.28 14.00 -3.06
N THR A 13 17.38 13.27 -2.91
CA THR A 13 17.95 12.41 -3.96
C THR A 13 17.07 11.19 -4.22
N TYR A 14 17.28 10.52 -5.36
CA TYR A 14 16.56 9.29 -5.71
C TYR A 14 16.71 8.18 -4.65
N SER A 15 17.91 8.03 -4.07
CA SER A 15 18.19 7.04 -3.02
C SER A 15 17.43 7.34 -1.72
N GLN A 16 17.38 8.62 -1.32
CA GLN A 16 16.60 9.05 -0.15
C GLN A 16 15.10 8.83 -0.36
N MET A 17 14.60 9.17 -1.54
CA MET A 17 13.22 8.93 -1.93
C MET A 17 12.85 7.43 -1.84
N ASN A 18 13.71 6.54 -2.36
CA ASN A 18 13.46 5.09 -2.30
C ASN A 18 13.49 4.55 -0.87
N LEU A 19 14.36 5.07 0.01
CA LEU A 19 14.36 4.69 1.43
C LEU A 19 13.00 5.00 2.08
N ILE A 20 12.46 6.20 1.85
CA ILE A 20 11.15 6.61 2.35
C ILE A 20 10.04 5.71 1.79
N PHE A 21 10.09 5.45 0.49
CA PHE A 21 9.07 4.64 -0.17
C PHE A 21 9.05 3.20 0.31
N ASN A 22 10.21 2.56 0.48
CA ASN A 22 10.27 1.18 0.97
C ASN A 22 9.69 1.06 2.39
N ALA A 23 9.96 2.04 3.26
CA ALA A 23 9.38 2.09 4.60
C ALA A 23 7.85 2.25 4.58
N ARG A 24 7.34 3.16 3.75
CA ARG A 24 5.90 3.37 3.58
C ARG A 24 5.20 2.15 2.97
N ILE A 25 5.81 1.50 1.98
CA ILE A 25 5.27 0.30 1.33
C ILE A 25 5.16 -0.87 2.30
N TYR A 26 6.14 -1.07 3.19
CA TYR A 26 6.05 -2.09 4.24
C TYR A 26 4.78 -1.92 5.08
N TYR A 27 4.54 -0.73 5.64
CA TYR A 27 3.36 -0.52 6.49
C TYR A 27 2.05 -0.61 5.70
N ARG A 28 2.08 -0.27 4.40
CA ARG A 28 0.94 -0.48 3.52
C ARG A 28 0.63 -1.96 3.34
N ARG A 29 1.62 -2.79 3.01
CA ARG A 29 1.42 -4.24 2.83
C ARG A 29 0.95 -4.90 4.12
N LEU A 30 1.56 -4.54 5.25
CA LEU A 30 1.13 -4.99 6.57
C LEU A 30 -0.35 -4.68 6.82
N THR A 31 -0.79 -3.47 6.50
CA THR A 31 -2.20 -3.05 6.64
C THR A 31 -3.13 -3.83 5.74
N THR A 32 -2.76 -4.00 4.47
CA THR A 32 -3.56 -4.75 3.49
C THR A 32 -3.73 -6.21 3.91
N TRP A 33 -2.66 -6.88 4.33
CA TRP A 33 -2.71 -8.26 4.80
C TRP A 33 -3.41 -8.41 6.16
N THR A 34 -3.27 -7.42 7.05
CA THR A 34 -4.06 -7.37 8.30
C THR A 34 -5.55 -7.38 7.97
N ARG A 35 -6.01 -6.50 7.08
CA ARG A 35 -7.43 -6.44 6.70
C ARG A 35 -7.89 -7.70 5.98
N ALA A 36 -7.08 -8.26 5.09
CA ALA A 36 -7.40 -9.52 4.42
C ALA A 36 -7.56 -10.68 5.42
N PHE A 37 -6.68 -10.76 6.42
CA PHE A 37 -6.79 -11.72 7.52
C PHE A 37 -8.08 -11.50 8.33
N LEU A 38 -8.41 -10.25 8.71
CA LEU A 38 -9.66 -9.95 9.43
C LEU A 38 -10.90 -10.40 8.63
N ILE A 39 -10.98 -10.04 7.35
CA ILE A 39 -12.08 -10.44 6.47
C ILE A 39 -12.21 -11.96 6.41
N SER A 40 -11.09 -12.68 6.26
CA SER A 40 -11.09 -14.15 6.26
C SER A 40 -11.60 -14.73 7.57
N ARG A 41 -11.15 -14.19 8.70
CA ARG A 41 -11.55 -14.67 10.03
C ARG A 41 -13.03 -14.48 10.32
N TYR A 42 -13.62 -13.33 9.94
CA TYR A 42 -15.03 -13.05 10.22
C TYR A 42 -15.99 -13.65 9.21
N PHE A 43 -15.59 -13.73 7.93
CA PHE A 43 -16.51 -14.10 6.85
C PHE A 43 -16.18 -15.43 6.18
N GLY A 44 -15.13 -16.13 6.61
CA GLY A 44 -14.75 -17.44 6.08
C GLY A 44 -14.26 -17.40 4.64
N ILE A 45 -13.74 -16.25 4.18
CA ILE A 45 -13.18 -16.09 2.83
C ILE A 45 -11.71 -16.47 2.85
N GLY A 46 -11.31 -17.44 2.03
CA GLY A 46 -9.94 -17.96 2.09
C GLY A 46 -9.69 -18.88 3.28
N THR A 47 -8.44 -19.32 3.41
CA THR A 47 -8.02 -20.04 4.60
C THR A 47 -7.36 -19.07 5.58
N ALA A 48 -7.88 -19.04 6.80
CA ALA A 48 -7.36 -18.17 7.85
C ALA A 48 -5.88 -18.40 8.15
N GLU A 49 -5.40 -19.64 7.98
CA GLU A 49 -3.98 -19.99 8.16
C GLU A 49 -3.09 -19.45 7.04
N GLU A 50 -3.47 -19.58 5.76
CA GLU A 50 -2.65 -19.03 4.66
C GLU A 50 -2.53 -17.50 4.77
N LEU A 51 -3.62 -16.82 5.13
CA LEU A 51 -3.62 -15.37 5.34
C LEU A 51 -2.85 -14.96 6.59
N PHE A 52 -2.90 -15.77 7.65
CA PHE A 52 -2.06 -15.55 8.81
C PHE A 52 -0.58 -15.72 8.46
N ASP A 53 -0.21 -16.74 7.70
CA ASP A 53 1.17 -16.97 7.28
C ASP A 53 1.72 -15.82 6.43
N LEU A 54 0.88 -15.24 5.56
CA LEU A 54 1.23 -14.05 4.79
C LEU A 54 1.39 -12.82 5.68
N LEU A 55 0.42 -12.52 6.54
CA LEU A 55 0.50 -11.44 7.53
C LEU A 55 1.75 -11.58 8.40
N TYR A 56 2.04 -12.80 8.85
CA TYR A 56 3.21 -13.12 9.66
C TYR A 56 4.50 -12.81 8.90
N ARG A 57 4.66 -13.32 7.68
CA ARG A 57 5.84 -13.06 6.84
C ARG A 57 6.03 -11.56 6.56
N GLU A 58 4.97 -10.90 6.13
CA GLU A 58 4.98 -9.46 5.83
C GLU A 58 5.29 -8.63 7.07
N SER A 59 4.86 -9.05 8.26
CA SER A 59 5.24 -8.40 9.52
C SER A 59 6.75 -8.40 9.71
N LEU A 60 7.44 -9.47 9.31
CA LEU A 60 8.89 -9.64 9.51
C LEU A 60 9.75 -8.87 8.49
N ASP A 61 9.19 -8.45 7.36
CA ASP A 61 9.98 -7.92 6.23
C ASP A 61 10.74 -6.61 6.54
N ILE A 62 10.24 -5.78 7.47
CA ILE A 62 10.99 -4.62 7.95
C ILE A 62 12.30 -4.99 8.66
N GLY A 63 12.41 -6.23 9.16
CA GLY A 63 13.65 -6.80 9.68
C GLY A 63 14.74 -6.79 8.61
N ASN A 64 14.42 -7.07 7.34
CA ASN A 64 15.38 -7.04 6.23
C ASN A 64 15.98 -5.63 6.07
N MET A 65 15.19 -4.57 6.22
CA MET A 65 15.68 -3.19 6.20
C MET A 65 16.61 -2.90 7.39
N LEU A 66 16.25 -3.36 8.59
CA LEU A 66 17.09 -3.21 9.78
C LEU A 66 18.40 -4.02 9.67
N GLN A 67 18.38 -5.20 9.06
CA GLN A 67 19.56 -6.04 8.89
C GLN A 67 20.65 -5.33 8.09
N ILE A 68 20.27 -4.59 7.04
CA ILE A 68 21.22 -3.86 6.19
C ILE A 68 21.92 -2.75 6.99
N VAL A 69 21.21 -2.08 7.90
CA VAL A 69 21.71 -0.89 8.61
C VAL A 69 22.38 -1.23 9.94
N PHE A 70 21.76 -2.10 10.74
CA PHE A 70 22.16 -2.40 12.11
C PHE A 70 22.79 -3.79 12.25
N GLY A 71 22.65 -4.65 11.23
CA GLY A 71 23.18 -6.00 11.24
C GLY A 71 22.20 -7.04 11.77
N ARG A 72 22.61 -8.31 11.61
CA ARG A 72 21.76 -9.49 11.80
C ARG A 72 21.16 -9.62 13.20
N VAL A 73 21.93 -9.35 14.24
CA VAL A 73 21.49 -9.54 15.64
C VAL A 73 20.28 -8.66 15.97
N TYR A 74 20.32 -7.38 15.60
CA TYR A 74 19.21 -6.45 15.84
C TYR A 74 18.00 -6.78 14.95
N SER A 75 18.24 -7.19 13.70
CA SER A 75 17.16 -7.67 12.84
C SER A 75 16.43 -8.85 13.46
N GLU A 76 17.15 -9.87 13.93
CA GLU A 76 16.56 -11.07 14.54
C GLU A 76 15.75 -10.73 15.81
N GLN A 77 16.27 -9.83 16.66
CA GLN A 77 15.55 -9.34 17.84
C GLN A 77 14.26 -8.60 17.47
N TYR A 78 14.28 -7.73 16.46
CA TYR A 78 13.07 -7.03 16.04
C TYR A 78 12.05 -7.97 15.37
N SER A 79 12.51 -8.94 14.59
CA SER A 79 11.65 -9.97 14.00
C SER A 79 10.92 -10.80 15.08
N GLN A 80 11.54 -11.06 16.23
CA GLN A 80 10.86 -11.72 17.37
C GLN A 80 9.74 -10.84 17.95
N LEU A 81 9.97 -9.54 18.10
CA LEU A 81 8.92 -8.63 18.55
C LEU A 81 7.77 -8.53 17.53
N LEU A 82 8.08 -8.55 16.23
CA LEU A 82 7.07 -8.52 15.18
C LEU A 82 6.25 -9.81 15.08
N SER A 83 6.87 -10.97 15.33
CA SER A 83 6.15 -12.25 15.37
C SER A 83 5.16 -12.29 16.53
N GLU A 84 5.54 -11.79 17.70
CA GLU A 84 4.65 -11.66 18.86
C GLU A 84 3.45 -10.75 18.59
N PHE A 85 3.64 -9.64 17.86
CA PHE A 85 2.55 -8.78 17.41
C PHE A 85 1.54 -9.56 16.56
N ALA A 86 2.00 -10.26 15.52
CA ALA A 86 1.12 -11.01 14.62
C ALA A 86 0.36 -12.11 15.37
N ILE A 87 1.03 -12.84 16.27
CA ILE A 87 0.44 -13.90 17.09
C ILE A 87 -0.62 -13.31 18.04
N ALA A 88 -0.30 -12.24 18.76
CA ALA A 88 -1.24 -11.60 19.69
C ALA A 88 -2.47 -11.02 18.96
N LEU A 89 -2.29 -10.50 17.75
CA LEU A 89 -3.40 -10.07 16.90
C LEU A 89 -4.29 -11.27 16.53
N ARG A 90 -3.71 -12.38 16.07
CA ARG A 90 -4.47 -13.61 15.77
C ARG A 90 -5.27 -14.12 16.97
N GLU A 91 -4.66 -14.12 18.16
CA GLU A 91 -5.30 -14.52 19.42
C GLU A 91 -6.46 -13.59 19.79
N LEU A 92 -6.28 -12.27 19.64
CA LEU A 92 -7.35 -11.29 19.85
C LEU A 92 -8.58 -11.59 18.98
N ILE A 93 -8.36 -11.83 17.69
CA ILE A 93 -9.46 -12.12 16.75
C ILE A 93 -10.14 -13.46 17.08
N SER A 94 -9.38 -14.47 17.52
CA SER A 94 -9.95 -15.73 18.00
C SER A 94 -10.81 -15.53 19.25
N ALA A 95 -10.30 -14.82 20.25
CA ALA A 95 -11.03 -14.54 21.48
C ALA A 95 -12.30 -13.73 21.22
N GLN A 96 -12.28 -12.80 20.27
CA GLN A 96 -13.45 -12.03 19.86
C GLN A 96 -14.53 -12.92 19.22
N LEU A 97 -14.14 -13.83 18.32
CA LEU A 97 -15.08 -14.79 17.70
C LEU A 97 -15.68 -15.77 18.71
N GLU A 98 -14.92 -16.12 19.76
CA GLU A 98 -15.38 -16.98 20.86
C GLU A 98 -16.23 -16.24 21.91
N GLY A 99 -16.31 -14.91 21.84
CA GLY A 99 -16.95 -14.09 22.88
C GLY A 99 -16.21 -14.14 24.23
N ASN A 100 -14.93 -14.52 24.23
CA ASN A 100 -14.14 -14.70 25.44
C ASN A 100 -13.49 -13.37 25.87
N THR A 101 -14.21 -12.58 26.65
CA THR A 101 -13.76 -11.25 27.11
C THR A 101 -12.42 -11.28 27.86
N GLU A 102 -12.18 -12.32 28.66
CA GLU A 102 -10.93 -12.46 29.41
C GLU A 102 -9.74 -12.65 28.46
N ALA A 103 -9.85 -13.58 27.49
CA ALA A 103 -8.80 -13.80 26.50
C ALA A 103 -8.61 -12.59 25.56
N MET A 104 -9.68 -11.84 25.26
CA MET A 104 -9.60 -10.59 24.51
C MET A 104 -8.74 -9.56 25.27
N ASN A 105 -9.04 -9.32 26.55
CA ASN A 105 -8.28 -8.38 27.38
C ASN A 105 -6.80 -8.78 27.49
N GLN A 106 -6.53 -10.07 27.70
CA GLN A 106 -5.16 -10.59 27.73
C GLN A 106 -4.40 -10.36 26.42
N SER A 107 -5.07 -10.55 25.28
CA SER A 107 -4.47 -10.33 23.96
C SER A 107 -4.21 -8.84 23.69
N VAL A 108 -5.14 -7.96 24.10
CA VAL A 108 -4.95 -6.50 24.04
C VAL A 108 -3.77 -6.05 24.90
N ASP A 109 -3.67 -6.53 26.15
CA ASP A 109 -2.55 -6.22 27.03
C ASP A 109 -1.21 -6.68 26.44
N ARG A 110 -1.20 -7.85 25.78
CA ARG A 110 -0.02 -8.38 25.08
C ARG A 110 0.37 -7.50 23.89
N LEU A 111 -0.60 -7.02 23.10
CA LEU A 111 -0.34 -6.09 21.99
C LEU A 111 0.29 -4.78 22.49
N TYR A 112 -0.27 -4.16 23.53
CA TYR A 112 0.27 -2.91 24.08
C TYR A 112 1.62 -3.08 24.79
N ARG A 113 1.87 -4.24 25.40
CA ARG A 113 3.21 -4.58 25.91
C ARG A 113 4.21 -4.69 24.76
N ASN A 114 3.83 -5.37 23.68
CA ASN A 114 4.67 -5.46 22.48
C ASN A 114 4.95 -4.09 21.85
N VAL A 115 3.98 -3.17 21.86
CA VAL A 115 4.20 -1.76 21.46
C VAL A 115 5.32 -1.12 22.29
N GLN A 116 5.25 -1.25 23.62
CA GLN A 116 6.25 -0.68 24.52
C GLN A 116 7.64 -1.27 24.25
N GLU A 117 7.75 -2.60 24.14
CA GLU A 117 9.01 -3.28 23.89
C GLU A 117 9.62 -2.90 22.54
N ARG A 118 8.80 -2.79 21.49
CA ARG A 118 9.24 -2.31 20.17
C ARG A 118 9.70 -0.86 20.19
N ALA A 119 9.01 0.02 20.92
CA ALA A 119 9.38 1.42 21.02
C ALA A 119 10.74 1.59 21.72
N VAL A 120 10.94 0.91 22.86
CA VAL A 120 12.22 0.89 23.60
C VAL A 120 13.35 0.34 22.73
N PHE A 121 13.09 -0.78 22.03
CA PHE A 121 14.07 -1.40 21.14
C PHE A 121 14.52 -0.45 20.03
N LEU A 122 13.58 0.23 19.36
CA LEU A 122 13.91 1.13 18.25
C LEU A 122 14.76 2.33 18.71
N GLU A 123 14.43 2.95 19.85
CA GLU A 123 15.26 4.01 20.43
C GLU A 123 16.67 3.52 20.77
N ALA A 124 16.80 2.30 21.30
CA ALA A 124 18.09 1.74 21.69
C ALA A 124 19.05 1.51 20.50
N ILE A 125 18.53 1.19 19.31
CA ILE A 125 19.37 0.94 18.13
C ILE A 125 19.62 2.19 17.28
N ASN A 126 18.81 3.24 17.46
CA ASN A 126 18.91 4.46 16.67
C ASN A 126 18.61 5.71 17.52
N PRO A 127 19.61 6.57 17.81
CA PRO A 127 19.42 7.78 18.63
C PRO A 127 18.52 8.85 17.98
N TYR A 128 18.09 8.68 16.74
CA TYR A 128 17.14 9.56 16.05
C TYR A 128 15.69 9.07 16.13
N TRP A 129 15.47 7.92 16.75
CA TRP A 129 14.16 7.39 17.09
C TRP A 129 13.91 7.58 18.57
N SER A 130 12.70 7.99 18.95
CA SER A 130 12.32 8.12 20.36
C SER A 130 11.24 7.13 20.76
N GLU A 131 11.38 6.57 21.96
CA GLU A 131 10.42 5.62 22.52
C GLU A 131 9.01 6.24 22.53
N ALA A 132 8.88 7.47 23.02
CA ALA A 132 7.59 8.16 23.11
C ALA A 132 6.89 8.32 21.74
N SER A 133 7.65 8.62 20.67
CA SER A 133 7.10 8.77 19.33
C SER A 133 6.60 7.43 18.79
N TYR A 134 7.42 6.37 18.87
CA TYR A 134 7.04 5.05 18.39
C TYR A 134 5.90 4.43 19.19
N LYS A 135 5.88 4.63 20.50
CA LYS A 135 4.77 4.20 21.34
C LYS A 135 3.45 4.81 20.86
N ALA A 136 3.41 6.13 20.65
CA ALA A 136 2.21 6.80 20.16
C ALA A 136 1.77 6.32 18.76
N LEU A 137 2.73 6.10 17.86
CA LEU A 137 2.46 5.57 16.51
C LEU A 137 1.88 4.16 16.56
N PHE A 138 2.51 3.25 17.31
CA PHE A 138 2.04 1.87 17.39
C PHE A 138 0.73 1.75 18.19
N ASP A 139 0.55 2.51 19.27
CA ASP A 139 -0.72 2.55 20.02
C ASP A 139 -1.88 2.92 19.10
N THR A 140 -1.73 3.98 18.30
CA THR A 140 -2.76 4.44 17.36
C THR A 140 -3.02 3.40 16.26
N TYR A 141 -1.98 2.71 15.78
CA TYR A 141 -2.14 1.61 14.81
C TYR A 141 -2.96 0.46 15.40
N ILE A 142 -2.65 0.01 16.62
CA ILE A 142 -3.42 -1.03 17.32
C ILE A 142 -4.88 -0.59 17.51
N GLN A 143 -5.12 0.66 17.90
CA GLN A 143 -6.48 1.21 18.03
C GLN A 143 -7.27 1.09 16.73
N TYR A 144 -6.71 1.54 15.60
CA TYR A 144 -7.39 1.46 14.31
C TYR A 144 -7.60 0.01 13.84
N VAL A 145 -6.67 -0.92 14.10
CA VAL A 145 -6.87 -2.34 13.78
C VAL A 145 -8.03 -2.93 14.59
N ILE A 146 -8.13 -2.59 15.88
CA ILE A 146 -9.25 -3.03 16.74
C ILE A 146 -10.56 -2.39 16.29
N GLU A 147 -10.56 -1.10 15.94
CA GLU A 147 -11.75 -0.42 15.38
C GLU A 147 -12.20 -1.07 14.07
N ALA A 148 -11.26 -1.40 13.17
CA ALA A 148 -11.58 -2.08 11.91
C ALA A 148 -12.18 -3.47 12.15
N ALA A 149 -11.59 -4.25 13.05
CA ALA A 149 -12.13 -5.54 13.50
C ALA A 149 -13.57 -5.42 14.03
N ASN A 150 -13.83 -4.41 14.86
CA ASN A 150 -15.17 -4.12 15.40
C ASN A 150 -16.16 -3.69 14.31
N ALA A 151 -15.74 -2.84 13.37
CA ALA A 151 -16.58 -2.40 12.25
C ALA A 151 -16.98 -3.60 11.37
N LEU A 152 -16.02 -4.47 11.04
CA LEU A 152 -16.25 -5.67 10.25
C LEU A 152 -17.22 -6.63 10.94
N ILE A 153 -17.01 -6.97 12.21
CA ILE A 153 -17.88 -7.94 12.91
C ILE A 153 -19.28 -7.39 13.19
N THR A 154 -19.44 -6.08 13.32
CA THR A 154 -20.76 -5.43 13.50
C THR A 154 -21.45 -5.12 12.18
N GLY A 155 -20.78 -5.29 11.04
CA GLY A 155 -21.31 -4.99 9.72
C GLY A 155 -21.40 -3.49 9.41
N ASP A 156 -20.70 -2.64 10.17
CA ASP A 156 -20.62 -1.19 9.91
C ASP A 156 -19.57 -0.90 8.83
N TYR A 157 -19.93 -1.19 7.58
CA TYR A 157 -19.00 -1.09 6.46
C TYR A 157 -18.65 0.35 6.08
N SER A 158 -19.56 1.30 6.29
CA SER A 158 -19.24 2.72 6.11
C SER A 158 -18.14 3.14 7.08
N LYS A 159 -18.20 2.64 8.33
CA LYS A 159 -17.15 2.86 9.32
C LYS A 159 -15.84 2.13 8.96
N ASP A 160 -15.90 0.90 8.45
CA ASP A 160 -14.70 0.18 7.98
C ASP A 160 -13.97 0.94 6.87
N ILE A 161 -14.69 1.53 5.91
CA ILE A 161 -14.10 2.38 4.86
C ILE A 161 -13.43 3.62 5.47
N GLU A 162 -14.09 4.30 6.40
CA GLU A 162 -13.51 5.46 7.10
C GLU A 162 -12.24 5.09 7.87
N ILE A 163 -12.26 3.96 8.58
CA ILE A 163 -11.11 3.46 9.34
C ILE A 163 -9.97 3.09 8.39
N TYR A 164 -10.26 2.48 7.25
CA TYR A 164 -9.24 2.16 6.24
C TYR A 164 -8.50 3.41 5.76
N ASP A 165 -9.21 4.51 5.49
CA ASP A 165 -8.60 5.77 5.07
C ASP A 165 -7.71 6.36 6.19
N ARG A 166 -8.17 6.30 7.45
CA ARG A 166 -7.38 6.74 8.63
C ARG A 166 -6.15 5.88 8.86
N LEU A 167 -6.29 4.56 8.79
CA LEU A 167 -5.23 3.58 8.98
C LEU A 167 -4.16 3.73 7.90
N THR A 168 -4.57 3.97 6.66
CA THR A 168 -3.71 4.29 5.52
C THR A 168 -2.91 5.58 5.75
N ALA A 169 -3.56 6.68 6.13
CA ALA A 169 -2.87 7.94 6.41
C ALA A 169 -1.87 7.79 7.58
N HIS A 170 -2.26 7.04 8.61
CA HIS A 170 -1.42 6.79 9.78
C HIS A 170 -0.20 5.93 9.46
N THR A 171 -0.38 4.86 8.68
CA THR A 171 0.72 3.98 8.27
C THR A 171 1.72 4.68 7.33
N ASN A 172 1.27 5.63 6.51
CA ASN A 172 2.19 6.48 5.75
C ASN A 172 3.09 7.30 6.69
N ARG A 173 2.51 7.90 7.74
CA ARG A 173 3.27 8.64 8.77
C ARG A 173 4.25 7.74 9.52
N MET A 174 3.88 6.49 9.80
CA MET A 174 4.79 5.52 10.42
C MET A 174 6.00 5.24 9.51
N GLY A 175 5.77 5.07 8.21
CA GLY A 175 6.83 4.93 7.21
C GLY A 175 7.76 6.14 7.17
N ASP A 176 7.22 7.35 7.27
CA ASP A 176 8.01 8.59 7.30
C ASP A 176 8.96 8.69 8.48
N VAL A 177 8.43 8.48 9.69
CA VAL A 177 9.23 8.54 10.92
C VAL A 177 10.33 7.45 10.91
N PHE A 178 10.02 6.28 10.37
CA PHE A 178 10.99 5.21 10.20
C PHE A 178 12.11 5.62 9.24
N ALA A 179 11.77 6.08 8.04
CA ALA A 179 12.75 6.47 7.03
C ALA A 179 13.60 7.67 7.45
N GLU A 180 13.02 8.68 8.11
CA GLU A 180 13.75 9.85 8.63
C GLU A 180 14.81 9.43 9.63
N GLY A 181 14.48 8.59 10.61
CA GLY A 181 15.49 8.16 11.56
C GLY A 181 16.55 7.24 10.95
N LEU A 182 16.22 6.38 9.98
CA LEU A 182 17.24 5.62 9.23
C LEU A 182 18.20 6.56 8.49
N TYR A 183 17.66 7.57 7.79
CA TYR A 183 18.46 8.54 7.06
C TYR A 183 19.40 9.32 7.99
N ASN A 184 18.86 9.85 9.10
CA ASN A 184 19.66 10.57 10.09
C ASN A 184 20.77 9.68 10.68
N TYR A 185 20.47 8.40 10.92
CA TYR A 185 21.45 7.43 11.41
C TYR A 185 22.61 7.23 10.44
N ILE A 186 22.31 6.86 9.20
CA ILE A 186 23.30 6.50 8.18
C ILE A 186 24.17 7.71 7.80
N THR A 187 23.61 8.92 7.83
CA THR A 187 24.33 10.14 7.45
C THR A 187 25.06 10.82 8.62
N SER A 188 24.80 10.38 9.84
CA SER A 188 25.49 10.90 11.04
C SER A 188 26.98 10.62 10.95
N GLY A 189 27.80 11.64 11.23
CA GLY A 189 29.27 11.53 11.16
C GLY A 189 29.91 11.74 9.78
N ALA A 190 29.14 11.83 8.68
CA ALA A 190 29.72 12.28 7.41
C ALA A 190 30.16 13.76 7.52
N SER A 191 31.41 14.08 7.19
CA SER A 191 31.86 15.48 7.14
C SER A 191 31.21 16.17 5.93
N THR A 192 30.55 17.31 6.13
CA THR A 192 30.00 18.15 5.03
C THR A 192 31.09 18.89 4.25
N VAL A 193 32.36 18.57 4.48
CA VAL A 193 33.47 19.13 3.72
C VAL A 193 33.55 18.37 2.39
N ASN A 194 33.02 19.00 1.33
CA ASN A 194 33.14 18.60 -0.08
C ASN A 194 32.38 17.34 -0.51
N LEU A 195 31.08 17.28 -0.24
CA LEU A 195 30.14 16.52 -1.07
C LEU A 195 29.18 17.49 -1.77
N GLN A 196 29.70 18.58 -2.34
CA GLN A 196 29.07 19.09 -3.55
C GLN A 196 29.51 18.10 -4.63
N PRO A 197 28.61 17.29 -5.21
CA PRO A 197 28.99 16.54 -6.38
C PRO A 197 29.48 17.54 -7.43
N GLU A 198 30.65 17.27 -8.00
CA GLU A 198 31.16 17.99 -9.17
C GLU A 198 30.18 17.71 -10.32
N GLY A 199 29.14 18.55 -10.40
CA GLY A 199 27.93 18.32 -11.20
C GLY A 199 26.70 18.24 -10.30
N GLY A 200 25.77 19.19 -10.41
CA GLY A 200 24.62 19.31 -9.50
C GLY A 200 23.87 18.00 -9.32
N GLU A 201 23.69 17.57 -8.06
CA GLU A 201 22.96 16.34 -7.74
C GLU A 201 21.51 16.46 -8.20
N GLN A 202 21.03 15.48 -8.96
CA GLN A 202 19.62 15.41 -9.30
C GLN A 202 18.84 15.09 -8.03
N CYS A 203 17.97 16.02 -7.63
CA CYS A 203 17.14 15.90 -6.44
C CYS A 203 15.82 16.64 -6.64
N ILE A 204 14.84 16.29 -5.83
CA ILE A 204 13.50 16.86 -5.82
C ILE A 204 13.19 17.43 -4.44
N THR A 205 12.19 18.30 -4.31
CA THR A 205 11.75 18.75 -2.99
C THR A 205 10.98 17.65 -2.25
N TYR A 206 10.84 17.79 -0.93
CA TYR A 206 10.02 16.89 -0.12
C TYR A 206 8.54 16.91 -0.54
N GLU A 207 8.05 18.06 -1.00
CA GLU A 207 6.70 18.21 -1.57
C GLU A 207 6.55 17.38 -2.86
N GLN A 208 7.48 17.53 -3.81
CA GLN A 208 7.51 16.73 -5.04
C GLN A 208 7.58 15.23 -4.73
N MET A 209 8.40 14.83 -3.75
CA MET A 209 8.48 13.44 -3.30
C MET A 209 7.14 12.93 -2.78
N ASN A 210 6.40 13.73 -2.00
CA ASN A 210 5.08 13.36 -1.50
C ASN A 210 4.03 13.27 -2.62
N THR A 211 4.08 14.16 -3.62
CA THR A 211 3.23 14.06 -4.80
C THR A 211 3.54 12.78 -5.58
N ILE A 212 4.82 12.47 -5.82
CA ILE A 212 5.23 11.19 -6.43
C ILE A 212 4.71 10.00 -5.61
N TYR A 213 4.82 10.04 -4.28
CA TYR A 213 4.31 8.99 -3.42
C TYR A 213 2.80 8.78 -3.55
N GLY A 214 2.01 9.87 -3.51
CA GLY A 214 0.56 9.81 -3.69
C GLY A 214 0.19 9.14 -5.03
N ILE A 215 0.89 9.52 -6.10
CA ILE A 215 0.73 8.93 -7.43
C ILE A 215 1.13 7.44 -7.44
N ARG A 216 2.21 7.06 -6.76
CA ARG A 216 2.66 5.66 -6.65
C ARG A 216 1.62 4.78 -5.97
N MET A 217 0.95 5.30 -4.94
CA MET A 217 -0.02 4.53 -4.14
C MET A 217 -1.30 4.21 -4.89
N PHE A 218 -1.59 4.94 -5.98
CA PHE A 218 -2.73 4.65 -6.86
C PHE A 218 -2.87 3.17 -7.22
N TRP A 219 -1.76 2.49 -7.57
CA TRP A 219 -1.82 1.09 -8.00
C TRP A 219 -2.23 0.14 -6.87
N PHE A 220 -1.77 0.41 -5.65
CA PHE A 220 -2.17 -0.36 -4.46
C PHE A 220 -3.64 -0.09 -4.10
N GLU A 221 -4.07 1.18 -4.15
CA GLU A 221 -5.45 1.55 -3.91
C GLU A 221 -6.38 0.90 -4.96
N LEU A 222 -6.02 0.95 -6.23
CA LEU A 222 -6.82 0.38 -7.31
C LEU A 222 -6.97 -1.14 -7.14
N VAL A 223 -5.87 -1.86 -6.91
CA VAL A 223 -5.90 -3.30 -6.63
C VAL A 223 -6.77 -3.62 -5.41
N THR A 224 -6.61 -2.88 -4.32
CA THR A 224 -7.35 -3.11 -3.07
C THR A 224 -8.85 -2.86 -3.24
N TRP A 225 -9.23 -1.74 -3.87
CA TRP A 225 -10.63 -1.38 -4.03
C TRP A 225 -11.35 -2.19 -5.10
N VAL A 226 -10.65 -2.63 -6.15
CA VAL A 226 -11.19 -3.62 -7.10
C VAL A 226 -11.47 -4.94 -6.40
N ARG A 227 -10.53 -5.44 -5.57
CA ARG A 227 -10.77 -6.65 -4.77
C ARG A 227 -11.94 -6.47 -3.81
N ASN A 228 -12.02 -5.34 -3.10
CA ASN A 228 -13.15 -5.08 -2.19
C ASN A 228 -14.49 -5.05 -2.94
N TYR A 229 -14.50 -4.50 -4.16
CA TYR A 229 -15.67 -4.53 -5.00
C TYR A 229 -16.05 -5.96 -5.42
N MET A 230 -15.07 -6.78 -5.81
CA MET A 230 -15.30 -8.21 -6.09
C MET A 230 -15.84 -8.96 -4.86
N LEU A 231 -15.27 -8.75 -3.68
CA LEU A 231 -15.78 -9.32 -2.42
C LEU A 231 -17.23 -8.91 -2.18
N SER A 232 -17.59 -7.66 -2.45
CA SER A 232 -18.97 -7.20 -2.34
C SER A 232 -19.90 -7.87 -3.34
N ARG A 233 -19.47 -8.00 -4.59
CA ARG A 233 -20.28 -8.56 -5.67
C ARG A 233 -20.47 -10.07 -5.60
N TYR A 234 -19.41 -10.82 -5.29
CA TYR A 234 -19.46 -12.29 -5.23
C TYR A 234 -19.92 -12.82 -3.87
N MET A 235 -19.57 -12.13 -2.78
CA MET A 235 -19.76 -12.63 -1.42
C MET A 235 -20.76 -11.81 -0.59
N GLY A 236 -21.27 -10.70 -1.13
CA GLY A 236 -22.18 -9.81 -0.40
C GLY A 236 -21.50 -9.09 0.77
N LEU A 237 -20.17 -8.96 0.75
CA LEU A 237 -19.43 -8.24 1.79
C LEU A 237 -19.46 -6.73 1.56
N GLY A 238 -19.92 -5.97 2.54
CA GLY A 238 -19.98 -4.53 2.40
C GLY A 238 -21.24 -4.01 1.71
N ASN A 239 -21.37 -2.69 1.70
CA ASN A 239 -22.34 -2.02 0.85
C ASN A 239 -21.72 -1.84 -0.56
N THR A 240 -22.27 -2.54 -1.55
CA THR A 240 -21.74 -2.54 -2.93
C THR A 240 -21.70 -1.13 -3.54
N GLU A 241 -22.70 -0.29 -3.28
CA GLU A 241 -22.76 1.08 -3.80
C GLU A 241 -21.68 1.96 -3.17
N GLU A 242 -21.46 1.85 -1.86
CA GLU A 242 -20.42 2.61 -1.15
C GLU A 242 -19.01 2.18 -1.58
N VAL A 243 -18.79 0.86 -1.72
CA VAL A 243 -17.50 0.31 -2.17
C VAL A 243 -17.22 0.74 -3.61
N TYR A 244 -18.22 0.70 -4.50
CA TYR A 244 -18.09 1.16 -5.88
C TYR A 244 -17.81 2.67 -5.94
N ALA A 245 -18.52 3.48 -5.14
CA ALA A 245 -18.27 4.91 -5.05
C ALA A 245 -16.86 5.23 -4.53
N ARG A 246 -16.34 4.46 -3.57
CA ARG A 246 -14.95 4.62 -3.08
C ARG A 246 -13.93 4.20 -4.14
N LEU A 247 -14.17 3.11 -4.87
CA LEU A 247 -13.35 2.70 -6.01
C LEU A 247 -13.28 3.80 -7.09
N GLN A 248 -14.40 4.47 -7.40
CA GLN A 248 -14.44 5.59 -8.34
C GLN A 248 -13.64 6.82 -7.88
N ARG A 249 -13.43 7.01 -6.57
CA ARG A 249 -12.58 8.10 -6.05
C ARG A 249 -11.09 7.87 -6.27
N VAL A 250 -10.64 6.61 -6.32
CA VAL A 250 -9.23 6.26 -6.52
C VAL A 250 -8.61 6.91 -7.78
N PRO A 251 -9.20 6.79 -8.99
CA PRO A 251 -8.67 7.47 -10.16
C PRO A 251 -8.81 9.00 -10.10
N VAL A 252 -9.80 9.54 -9.37
CA VAL A 252 -9.94 11.00 -9.16
C VAL A 252 -8.77 11.56 -8.36
N GLU A 253 -8.43 10.93 -7.25
CA GLU A 253 -7.28 11.30 -6.41
C GLU A 253 -5.98 11.20 -7.20
N TYR A 254 -5.81 10.13 -7.98
CA TYR A 254 -4.65 9.92 -8.83
C TYR A 254 -4.52 10.97 -9.94
N VAL A 255 -5.57 11.21 -10.74
CA VAL A 255 -5.50 12.17 -11.85
C VAL A 255 -5.27 13.60 -11.34
N ASN A 256 -5.86 13.96 -10.19
CA ASN A 256 -5.60 15.25 -9.54
C ASN A 256 -4.13 15.38 -9.11
N ALA A 257 -3.53 14.33 -8.56
CA ALA A 257 -2.12 14.32 -8.21
C ALA A 257 -1.21 14.37 -9.45
N VAL A 258 -1.56 13.68 -10.54
CA VAL A 258 -0.81 13.76 -11.81
C VAL A 258 -0.88 15.17 -12.42
N LYS A 259 -2.03 15.86 -12.32
CA LYS A 259 -2.22 17.24 -12.81
C LYS A 259 -1.27 18.24 -12.16
N GLN A 260 -0.90 18.03 -10.90
CA GLN A 260 0.07 18.89 -10.21
C GLN A 260 1.42 18.93 -10.95
N ILE A 261 1.83 17.80 -11.54
CA ILE A 261 3.07 17.68 -12.30
C ILE A 261 2.86 18.06 -13.78
N PHE A 262 1.77 17.59 -14.38
CA PHE A 262 1.45 17.84 -15.79
C PHE A 262 0.28 18.81 -15.88
N VAL A 263 0.56 20.12 -15.82
CA VAL A 263 -0.49 21.15 -15.70
C VAL A 263 -1.44 21.24 -16.88
N ASP A 264 -0.97 20.88 -18.08
CA ASP A 264 -1.77 20.83 -19.31
C ASP A 264 -2.52 19.50 -19.49
N LEU A 265 -2.51 18.62 -18.47
CA LEU A 265 -3.23 17.36 -18.48
C LEU A 265 -4.73 17.59 -18.71
N ASP A 266 -5.25 16.95 -19.75
CA ASP A 266 -6.69 16.79 -19.96
C ASP A 266 -7.24 15.80 -18.94
N THR A 267 -7.63 16.33 -17.77
CA THR A 267 -8.14 15.52 -16.65
C THR A 267 -9.45 14.82 -16.98
N GLU A 268 -10.31 15.42 -17.81
CA GLU A 268 -11.60 14.83 -18.15
C GLU A 268 -11.38 13.61 -19.07
N ALA A 269 -10.55 13.75 -20.09
CA ALA A 269 -10.20 12.66 -20.98
C ALA A 269 -9.52 11.51 -20.20
N TYR A 270 -8.59 11.83 -19.29
CA TYR A 270 -7.90 10.77 -18.55
C TYR A 270 -8.83 10.03 -17.58
N LEU A 271 -9.69 10.76 -16.84
CA LEU A 271 -10.65 10.14 -15.93
C LEU A 271 -11.66 9.25 -16.66
N LYS A 272 -12.08 9.65 -17.85
CA LYS A 272 -12.99 8.85 -18.67
C LYS A 272 -12.45 7.45 -18.97
N LEU A 273 -11.12 7.32 -19.19
CA LEU A 273 -10.50 6.00 -19.39
C LEU A 273 -10.62 5.12 -18.14
N PHE A 274 -10.50 5.68 -16.94
CA PHE A 274 -10.65 4.92 -15.70
C PHE A 274 -12.11 4.61 -15.37
N TYR A 275 -13.05 5.52 -15.63
CA TYR A 275 -14.47 5.20 -15.48
C TYR A 275 -14.89 4.08 -16.43
N THR A 276 -14.44 4.14 -17.69
CA THR A 276 -14.65 3.06 -18.65
C THR A 276 -14.07 1.74 -18.15
N TYR A 277 -12.86 1.73 -17.58
CA TYR A 277 -12.27 0.54 -16.97
C TYR A 277 -13.14 -0.05 -15.85
N ILE A 278 -13.59 0.80 -14.92
CA ILE A 278 -14.41 0.37 -13.77
C ILE A 278 -15.78 -0.15 -14.23
N ASP A 279 -16.42 0.50 -15.19
CA ASP A 279 -17.70 0.07 -15.77
C ASP A 279 -17.55 -1.27 -16.52
N LEU A 280 -16.44 -1.47 -17.22
CA LEU A 280 -16.14 -2.73 -17.89
C LEU A 280 -15.86 -3.85 -16.88
N LEU A 281 -15.18 -3.57 -15.77
CA LEU A 281 -15.01 -4.56 -14.69
C LEU A 281 -16.36 -4.95 -14.07
N ASP A 282 -17.24 -3.99 -13.80
CA ASP A 282 -18.60 -4.24 -13.33
C ASP A 282 -19.40 -5.12 -14.32
N ALA A 283 -19.35 -4.78 -15.62
CA ALA A 283 -19.98 -5.57 -16.66
C ALA A 283 -19.39 -6.99 -16.76
N PHE A 284 -18.09 -7.13 -16.59
CA PHE A 284 -17.40 -8.43 -16.60
C PHE A 284 -17.85 -9.31 -15.43
N ILE A 285 -17.85 -8.76 -14.21
CA ILE A 285 -18.31 -9.44 -13.00
C ILE A 285 -19.79 -9.85 -13.14
N THR A 286 -20.63 -8.95 -13.66
CA THR A 286 -22.05 -9.24 -13.91
C THR A 286 -22.22 -10.40 -14.89
N ALA A 287 -21.52 -10.36 -16.03
CA ALA A 287 -21.57 -11.45 -17.00
C ALA A 287 -21.05 -12.78 -16.45
N GLN A 288 -20.02 -12.74 -15.57
CA GLN A 288 -19.55 -13.92 -14.85
C GLN A 288 -20.61 -14.52 -13.92
N ILE A 289 -21.33 -13.68 -13.16
CA ILE A 289 -22.41 -14.11 -12.28
C ILE A 289 -23.60 -14.68 -13.07
N GLU A 290 -23.92 -14.08 -14.22
CA GLU A 290 -25.02 -14.51 -15.10
C GLU A 290 -24.67 -15.73 -15.98
N GLY A 291 -23.38 -16.06 -16.09
CA GLY A 291 -22.89 -17.13 -16.97
C GLY A 291 -22.94 -16.78 -18.47
N ASP A 292 -22.97 -15.49 -18.82
CA ASP A 292 -23.02 -15.03 -20.20
C ASP A 292 -21.62 -15.02 -20.83
N ILE A 293 -21.26 -16.16 -21.44
CA ILE A 293 -19.95 -16.35 -22.06
C ILE A 293 -19.68 -15.38 -23.22
N ASP A 294 -20.70 -15.05 -24.02
CA ASP A 294 -20.55 -14.13 -25.13
C ASP A 294 -20.25 -12.72 -24.62
N LYS A 295 -20.92 -12.30 -23.54
CA LYS A 295 -20.67 -11.02 -22.90
C LYS A 295 -19.31 -10.99 -22.20
N ILE A 296 -18.90 -12.06 -21.52
CA ILE A 296 -17.55 -12.19 -20.93
C ILE A 296 -16.49 -11.97 -22.01
N ASN A 297 -16.60 -12.64 -23.15
CA ASN A 297 -15.65 -12.52 -24.25
C ASN A 297 -15.64 -11.10 -24.84
N GLN A 298 -16.81 -10.51 -25.05
CA GLN A 298 -16.94 -9.14 -25.54
C GLN A 298 -16.29 -8.13 -24.58
N VAL A 299 -16.65 -8.17 -23.31
CA VAL A 299 -16.16 -7.22 -22.30
C VAL A 299 -14.66 -7.39 -22.07
N THR A 300 -14.14 -8.61 -22.12
CA THR A 300 -12.70 -8.88 -22.04
C THR A 300 -11.93 -8.15 -23.16
N GLN A 301 -12.43 -8.18 -24.39
CA GLN A 301 -11.80 -7.44 -25.50
C GLN A 301 -11.82 -5.93 -25.25
N CYS A 302 -12.94 -5.38 -24.76
CA CYS A 302 -13.04 -3.97 -24.41
C CYS A 302 -12.09 -3.57 -23.28
N LEU A 303 -11.87 -4.45 -22.28
CA LEU A 303 -10.92 -4.20 -21.19
C LEU A 303 -9.48 -4.08 -21.72
N TYR A 304 -9.09 -4.95 -22.66
CA TYR A 304 -7.76 -4.88 -23.30
C TYR A 304 -7.61 -3.62 -24.17
N GLN A 305 -8.64 -3.24 -24.93
CA GLN A 305 -8.63 -1.99 -25.69
C GLN A 305 -8.48 -0.77 -24.78
N ASN A 306 -9.24 -0.72 -23.67
CA ASN A 306 -9.11 0.34 -22.68
C ASN A 306 -7.71 0.35 -22.03
N ALA A 307 -7.09 -0.81 -21.80
CA ALA A 307 -5.72 -0.88 -21.31
C ALA A 307 -4.71 -0.29 -22.32
N ASP A 308 -4.90 -0.55 -23.62
CA ASP A 308 -4.07 0.03 -24.68
C ASP A 308 -4.23 1.56 -24.75
N GLU A 309 -5.46 2.07 -24.67
CA GLU A 309 -5.74 3.51 -24.64
C GLU A 309 -5.11 4.18 -23.41
N ARG A 310 -5.21 3.56 -22.22
CA ARG A 310 -4.55 4.06 -21.01
C ARG A 310 -3.03 4.04 -21.14
N ALA A 311 -2.44 3.01 -21.76
CA ALA A 311 -1.00 2.93 -22.00
C ALA A 311 -0.51 4.06 -22.91
N ALA A 312 -1.21 4.31 -24.02
CA ALA A 312 -0.91 5.40 -24.94
C ALA A 312 -1.04 6.76 -24.25
N PHE A 313 -2.11 6.96 -23.47
CA PHE A 313 -2.35 8.21 -22.74
C PHE A 313 -1.21 8.51 -21.76
N VAL A 314 -0.86 7.57 -20.88
CA VAL A 314 0.17 7.80 -19.87
C VAL A 314 1.55 7.98 -20.50
N ALA A 315 1.90 7.19 -21.53
CA ALA A 315 3.19 7.32 -22.22
C ALA A 315 3.36 8.67 -22.91
N ALA A 316 2.28 9.25 -23.44
CA ALA A 316 2.32 10.57 -24.07
C ALA A 316 2.63 11.71 -23.08
N LEU A 317 2.39 11.54 -21.79
CA LEU A 317 2.64 12.57 -20.77
C LEU A 317 4.14 12.77 -20.51
N ASN A 318 4.95 11.72 -20.64
CA ASN A 318 6.31 11.73 -20.14
C ASN A 318 7.26 11.01 -21.11
N PRO A 319 8.29 11.67 -21.66
CA PRO A 319 9.24 11.06 -22.59
C PRO A 319 10.08 9.92 -21.97
N PHE A 320 10.06 9.75 -20.64
CA PHE A 320 10.71 8.64 -19.95
C PHE A 320 9.82 7.40 -19.77
N TRP A 321 8.61 7.41 -20.34
CA TRP A 321 7.66 6.31 -20.30
C TRP A 321 7.40 5.76 -21.69
N GLU A 322 7.68 4.47 -21.86
CA GLU A 322 7.47 3.77 -23.13
C GLU A 322 6.07 3.16 -23.17
N GLU A 323 5.35 3.39 -24.28
CA GLU A 323 3.98 2.88 -24.45
C GLU A 323 3.93 1.34 -24.39
N GLU A 324 4.89 0.65 -24.99
CA GLU A 324 4.94 -0.81 -24.97
C GLU A 324 5.11 -1.37 -23.55
N GLU A 325 5.96 -0.74 -22.74
CA GLU A 325 6.17 -1.12 -21.35
C GLU A 325 4.90 -0.88 -20.52
N TRP A 326 4.23 0.26 -20.73
CA TRP A 326 2.93 0.53 -20.11
C TRP A 326 1.87 -0.48 -20.51
N ARG A 327 1.80 -0.84 -21.79
CA ARG A 327 0.87 -1.84 -22.32
C ARG A 327 1.10 -3.20 -21.65
N ASN A 328 2.34 -3.65 -21.56
CA ASN A 328 2.71 -4.91 -20.92
C ASN A 328 2.28 -4.95 -19.44
N ARG A 329 2.52 -3.87 -18.70
CA ARG A 329 2.14 -3.75 -17.27
C ARG A 329 0.63 -3.81 -17.09
N LEU A 330 -0.11 -3.02 -17.86
CA LEU A 330 -1.57 -2.98 -17.79
C LEU A 330 -2.21 -4.31 -18.22
N HIS A 331 -1.68 -4.97 -19.26
CA HIS A 331 -2.16 -6.28 -19.69
C HIS A 331 -1.91 -7.38 -18.66
N ASN A 332 -0.73 -7.37 -18.01
CA ASN A 332 -0.39 -8.32 -16.96
C ASN A 332 -1.25 -8.12 -15.71
N ASN A 333 -1.50 -6.87 -15.32
CA ASN A 333 -2.40 -6.54 -14.22
C ASN A 333 -3.84 -6.97 -14.54
N LEU A 334 -4.35 -6.61 -15.72
CA LEU A 334 -5.69 -6.98 -16.16
C LEU A 334 -5.90 -8.50 -16.17
N ARG A 335 -4.91 -9.27 -16.65
CA ARG A 335 -4.97 -10.74 -16.64
C ARG A 335 -5.09 -11.26 -15.20
N SER A 336 -4.27 -10.77 -14.28
CA SER A 336 -4.35 -11.15 -12.87
C SER A 336 -5.70 -10.75 -12.25
N THR A 337 -6.25 -9.58 -12.58
CA THR A 337 -7.58 -9.14 -12.11
C THR A 337 -8.71 -10.04 -12.63
N ILE A 338 -8.66 -10.45 -13.90
CA ILE A 338 -9.60 -11.41 -14.48
C ILE A 338 -9.49 -12.78 -13.80
N ASP A 339 -8.26 -13.25 -13.55
CA ASP A 339 -8.01 -14.50 -12.81
C ASP A 339 -8.54 -14.41 -11.37
N GLU A 340 -8.36 -13.29 -10.69
CA GLU A 340 -8.88 -13.03 -9.34
C GLU A 340 -10.42 -13.10 -9.32
N SER A 341 -11.08 -12.41 -10.24
CA SER A 341 -12.54 -12.44 -10.41
C SER A 341 -13.06 -13.87 -10.64
N THR A 342 -12.36 -14.63 -11.50
CA THR A 342 -12.71 -16.02 -11.81
C THR A 342 -12.54 -16.93 -10.61
N THR A 343 -11.47 -16.76 -9.82
CA THR A 343 -11.26 -17.56 -8.60
C THR A 343 -12.26 -17.24 -7.51
N PHE A 344 -12.75 -15.99 -7.40
CA PHE A 344 -13.89 -15.67 -6.54
C PHE A 344 -15.16 -16.40 -6.99
N LEU A 345 -15.51 -16.34 -8.28
CA LEU A 345 -16.68 -17.06 -8.82
C LEU A 345 -16.61 -18.57 -8.55
N MET A 346 -15.42 -19.17 -8.66
CA MET A 346 -15.21 -20.60 -8.44
C MET A 346 -15.07 -21.00 -6.97
N GLY A 347 -14.90 -20.04 -6.04
CA GLY A 347 -14.57 -20.31 -4.64
C GLY A 347 -13.17 -20.88 -4.43
N ASP A 348 -12.25 -20.72 -5.40
CA ASP A 348 -10.85 -21.16 -5.32
C ASP A 348 -10.00 -20.14 -4.56
N TYR A 349 -10.25 -20.04 -3.25
CA TYR A 349 -9.69 -18.95 -2.46
C TYR A 349 -8.18 -19.05 -2.19
N SER A 350 -7.62 -20.26 -2.14
CA SER A 350 -6.16 -20.45 -1.97
C SER A 350 -5.43 -19.83 -3.17
N ARG A 351 -5.87 -20.16 -4.39
CA ARG A 351 -5.35 -19.53 -5.62
C ARG A 351 -5.66 -18.04 -5.69
N ASN A 352 -6.84 -17.61 -5.23
CA ASN A 352 -7.23 -16.20 -5.19
C ASN A 352 -6.26 -15.36 -4.35
N ILE A 353 -5.82 -15.87 -3.19
CA ILE A 353 -4.86 -15.20 -2.31
C ILE A 353 -3.48 -15.06 -3.00
N ASP A 354 -3.01 -16.11 -3.69
CA ASP A 354 -1.76 -16.05 -4.45
C ASP A 354 -1.82 -15.02 -5.58
N ILE A 355 -2.97 -14.93 -6.27
CA ILE A 355 -3.20 -13.92 -7.31
C ILE A 355 -3.22 -12.53 -6.70
N PHE A 356 -3.86 -12.34 -5.54
CA PHE A 356 -3.88 -11.06 -4.86
C PHE A 356 -2.49 -10.60 -4.44
N SER A 357 -1.65 -11.50 -3.90
CA SER A 357 -0.24 -11.20 -3.63
C SER A 357 0.49 -10.75 -4.90
N ARG A 358 0.28 -11.45 -6.03
CA ARG A 358 0.87 -11.08 -7.31
C ARG A 358 0.40 -9.72 -7.81
N LEU A 359 -0.88 -9.38 -7.62
CA LEU A 359 -1.43 -8.07 -7.97
C LEU A 359 -0.76 -6.94 -7.17
N LEU A 360 -0.51 -7.16 -5.88
CA LEU A 360 0.23 -6.22 -5.04
C LEU A 360 1.69 -6.06 -5.51
N ASP A 361 2.36 -7.16 -5.88
CA ASP A 361 3.73 -7.10 -6.42
C ASP A 361 3.78 -6.39 -7.80
N GLN A 362 2.77 -6.61 -8.64
CA GLN A 362 2.60 -5.88 -9.90
C GLN A 362 2.35 -4.38 -9.67
N ALA A 363 1.54 -4.02 -8.66
CA ALA A 363 1.29 -2.64 -8.27
C ALA A 363 2.59 -1.97 -7.79
N GLU A 364 3.37 -2.65 -6.97
CA GLU A 364 4.68 -2.17 -6.50
C GLU A 364 5.63 -1.94 -7.68
N ASN A 365 5.79 -2.94 -8.55
CA ASN A 365 6.67 -2.87 -9.71
C ASN A 365 6.26 -1.73 -10.66
N THR A 366 4.97 -1.54 -10.90
CA THR A 366 4.43 -0.46 -11.73
C THR A 366 4.61 0.90 -11.08
N SER A 367 4.43 1.00 -9.76
CA SER A 367 4.69 2.23 -9.01
C SER A 367 6.16 2.67 -9.09
N ASN A 368 7.11 1.72 -9.06
CA ASN A 368 8.53 1.98 -9.20
C ASN A 368 8.88 2.55 -10.58
N TYR A 369 8.34 1.95 -11.65
CA TYR A 369 8.52 2.44 -13.02
C TYR A 369 7.95 3.86 -13.19
N PHE A 370 6.74 4.09 -12.66
CA PHE A 370 6.11 5.42 -12.67
C PHE A 370 6.99 6.45 -11.95
N ALA A 371 7.45 6.13 -10.73
CA ALA A 371 8.25 7.04 -9.91
C ALA A 371 9.59 7.41 -10.55
N GLN A 372 10.28 6.44 -11.15
CA GLN A 372 11.53 6.69 -11.85
C GLN A 372 11.33 7.68 -13.00
N GLY A 373 10.27 7.49 -13.81
CA GLY A 373 9.98 8.41 -14.90
C GLY A 373 9.55 9.80 -14.43
N LEU A 374 8.80 9.92 -13.32
CA LEU A 374 8.50 11.22 -12.71
C LEU A 374 9.76 11.92 -12.21
N PHE A 375 10.63 11.19 -11.49
CA PHE A 375 11.89 11.74 -10.99
C PHE A 375 12.76 12.27 -12.13
N ASN A 376 12.89 11.49 -13.21
CA ASN A 376 13.63 11.90 -14.40
C ASN A 376 12.99 13.13 -15.08
N TYR A 377 11.66 13.15 -15.19
CA TYR A 377 10.91 14.26 -15.80
C TYR A 377 11.10 15.58 -15.05
N ILE A 378 10.95 15.57 -13.72
CA ILE A 378 11.10 16.77 -12.90
C ILE A 378 12.54 17.31 -12.99
N ASN A 379 13.54 16.43 -12.97
CA ASN A 379 14.94 16.84 -13.11
C ASN A 379 15.30 17.30 -14.53
N PHE A 380 14.61 16.79 -15.56
CA PHE A 380 14.76 17.26 -16.94
C PHE A 380 14.08 18.63 -17.17
N ASN A 381 12.95 18.88 -16.49
CA ASN A 381 12.16 20.11 -16.59
C ASN A 381 12.06 20.83 -15.22
N PRO A 382 13.08 21.57 -14.77
CA PRO A 382 13.08 22.20 -13.44
C PRO A 382 12.03 23.31 -13.24
N GLN A 383 11.31 23.70 -14.30
CA GLN A 383 10.15 24.61 -14.25
C GLN A 383 8.82 23.87 -14.00
N THR A 384 8.85 22.55 -13.72
CA THR A 384 7.65 21.76 -13.43
C THR A 384 6.92 22.35 -12.21
N PRO A 385 5.64 22.74 -12.34
CA PRO A 385 4.83 23.28 -11.25
C PRO A 385 4.65 22.26 -10.10
N LEU A 386 4.23 22.76 -8.94
CA LEU A 386 3.89 21.97 -7.75
C LEU A 386 2.37 21.98 -7.53
#